data_AF-A0A7L4NQL8-F1
#
_entry.id   AF-A0A7L4NQL8-F1
#
_cell.length_a   1.000
_cell.length_b   1.000
_cell.length_c   1.000
_cell.angle_alpha   90.00
_cell.angle_beta   90.00
_cell.angle_gamma   90.00
#
_symmetry.space_group_name_H-M   'P 1'
#
loop_
_entity.id
_entity.type
_entity.pdbx_description
1 polymer ?
#
loop_
_entity_poly.entity_id
_entity_poly.type
_entity_poly.pdbx_seq_one_letter_code
_entity_poly.pdbx_strand_id
1 'polypeptide(L)' 'GVYYDQNCNAENINHAVLAVGYGTQKGTKHWIIKNSWGEEWGSKGYVLLARNMDNACGIANLASFPKM' A
#
# COMPACT_ATOMS: atom_id res chain seq x y z
N GLY A 1 6.45 10.09 -0.91
CA GLY A 1 6.55 9.65 -2.32
C GLY A 1 5.94 8.27 -2.47
N VAL A 2 6.19 7.58 -3.58
CA VAL A 2 5.79 6.17 -3.75
C VAL A 2 6.81 5.28 -3.04
N TYR A 3 6.37 4.52 -2.05
CA TYR A 3 7.16 3.54 -1.31
C TYR A 3 7.36 2.27 -2.13
N TYR A 4 8.61 1.84 -2.21
CA TYR A 4 9.04 0.59 -2.81
C TYR A 4 10.33 0.16 -2.13
N ASP A 5 10.38 -1.08 -1.64
CA ASP A 5 11.56 -1.69 -1.06
C ASP A 5 11.66 -3.12 -1.60
N GLN A 6 12.79 -3.45 -2.22
CA GLN A 6 13.05 -4.78 -2.77
C GLN A 6 13.12 -5.86 -1.68
N ASN A 7 13.38 -5.47 -0.42
CA ASN A 7 13.44 -6.38 0.72
C ASN A 7 12.06 -6.62 1.35
N CYS A 8 11.01 -5.96 0.85
CA CYS A 8 9.65 -6.17 1.32
C CYS A 8 9.13 -7.52 0.82
N ASN A 9 9.29 -8.56 1.64
CA ASN A 9 8.90 -9.92 1.30
C ASN A 9 7.37 -10.06 1.19
N ALA A 10 6.88 -10.34 -0.03
CA ALA A 10 5.46 -10.48 -0.32
C ALA A 10 4.76 -11.65 0.44
N GLU A 11 5.53 -12.64 0.88
CA GLU A 11 5.02 -13.80 1.62
C GLU A 11 5.02 -13.57 3.14
N ASN A 12 5.74 -12.55 3.64
CA ASN A 12 5.80 -12.24 5.07
C ASN A 12 4.81 -11.13 5.47
N ILE A 13 3.52 -11.40 5.25
CA ILE A 13 2.45 -10.45 5.55
C ILE A 13 2.25 -10.37 7.07
N ASN A 14 2.36 -9.17 7.63
CA ASN A 14 2.29 -8.94 9.08
C ASN A 14 1.43 -7.72 9.49
N HIS A 15 0.91 -6.95 8.53
CA HIS A 15 0.18 -5.72 8.81
C HIS A 15 -1.04 -5.57 7.90
N ALA A 16 -2.19 -5.21 8.49
CA ALA A 16 -3.44 -4.97 7.77
C ALA A 16 -3.68 -3.47 7.60
N VAL A 17 -4.01 -3.06 6.37
CA VAL A 17 -4.23 -1.67 5.97
C VAL A 17 -5.41 -1.59 5.01
N LEU A 18 -5.83 -0.36 4.65
CA LEU A 18 -6.94 -0.16 3.73
C LEU A 18 -6.48 0.53 2.45
N ALA A 19 -6.66 -0.12 1.31
CA ALA A 19 -6.56 0.53 0.01
C ALA A 19 -7.79 1.43 -0.21
N VAL A 20 -7.59 2.74 -0.35
CA VAL A 20 -8.66 3.73 -0.58
C VAL A 20 -8.66 4.30 -2.00
N GLY A 21 -7.70 3.89 -2.83
CA GLY A 21 -7.59 4.33 -4.21
C GLY A 21 -6.29 3.93 -4.86
N TYR A 22 -6.05 4.42 -6.07
CA TYR A 22 -4.83 4.21 -6.84
C TYR A 22 -4.59 5.40 -7.78
N GLY A 23 -3.36 5.54 -8.26
CA GLY A 23 -3.01 6.63 -9.17
C GLY A 23 -1.65 6.43 -9.84
N THR A 24 -1.13 7.53 -10.37
CA THR A 24 0.21 7.66 -10.93
C THR A 24 0.80 8.98 -10.46
N GLN A 25 2.00 8.95 -9.87
CA GLN A 25 2.73 10.13 -9.43
C GLN A 25 4.10 10.14 -10.12
N LYS A 26 4.39 11.18 -10.91
CA LYS A 26 5.67 11.33 -11.64
C LYS A 26 6.06 10.08 -12.46
N GLY A 27 5.09 9.45 -13.12
CA GLY A 27 5.29 8.23 -13.91
C GLY A 27 5.19 6.92 -13.11
N THR A 28 5.23 6.96 -11.78
CA THR A 28 5.15 5.75 -10.94
C THR A 28 3.71 5.47 -10.51
N LYS A 29 3.20 4.30 -10.89
CA LYS A 29 1.89 3.79 -10.47
C LYS A 29 1.90 3.43 -8.99
N HIS A 30 0.85 3.77 -8.27
CA HIS A 30 0.75 3.48 -6.83
C HIS A 30 -0.68 3.13 -6.39
N TRP A 31 -0.77 2.46 -5.25
CA TRP A 31 -1.93 2.36 -4.38
C TRP A 31 -1.93 3.52 -3.38
N ILE A 32 -3.10 4.00 -2.99
CA ILE A 32 -3.27 4.94 -1.87
C ILE A 32 -3.72 4.11 -0.68
N ILE A 33 -2.84 4.01 0.32
CA ILE A 33 -3.05 3.15 1.49
C ILE A 33 -3.28 4.02 2.71
N LYS A 34 -4.41 3.79 3.40
CA LYS A 34 -4.69 4.34 4.73
C LYS A 34 -4.11 3.42 5.79
N ASN A 35 -3.25 3.97 6.65
CA ASN A 35 -2.65 3.24 7.77
C ASN A 35 -3.42 3.52 9.08
N SER A 36 -3.02 2.83 10.16
CA SER A 36 -3.65 2.86 11.48
C SER A 36 -2.71 3.34 12.60
N TRP A 37 -1.63 4.07 12.26
CA TRP A 37 -0.62 4.57 13.21
C TRP A 37 -0.76 6.08 13.51
N GLY A 38 -1.95 6.65 13.30
CA GLY A 38 -2.22 8.08 13.49
C GLY A 38 -1.82 8.95 12.31
N GLU A 39 -2.26 10.22 12.33
CA GLU A 39 -2.04 11.16 11.22
C GLU A 39 -0.60 11.68 11.15
N GLU A 40 0.12 11.67 12.27
CA GLU A 40 1.54 12.05 12.33
C GLU A 40 2.44 11.08 11.55
N TRP A 41 1.97 9.87 11.27
CA TRP A 41 2.70 8.91 10.47
C TRP A 41 2.48 9.13 8.97
N GLY A 42 3.57 9.04 8.20
CA GLY A 42 3.52 9.12 6.74
C GLY A 42 3.02 10.47 6.25
N SER A 43 2.15 10.47 5.25
CA SER A 43 1.52 11.67 4.73
C SER A 43 0.10 11.79 5.27
N LYS A 44 -0.05 12.38 6.46
CA LYS A 44 -1.33 12.52 7.16
C LYS A 44 -2.04 11.18 7.41
N GLY A 45 -1.29 10.15 7.80
CA GLY A 45 -1.78 8.78 8.01
C GLY A 45 -1.80 7.88 6.78
N TYR A 46 -1.31 8.36 5.62
CA TYR A 46 -1.31 7.62 4.36
C TYR A 46 0.09 7.34 3.84
N VAL A 47 0.18 6.30 3.00
CA VAL A 47 1.34 6.01 2.17
C VAL A 47 0.91 5.70 0.74
N LEU A 48 1.72 6.13 -0.23
CA LEU A 48 1.59 5.65 -1.60
C LEU A 48 2.47 4.42 -1.75
N LEU A 49 1.91 3.25 -2.03
CA LEU A 49 2.66 2.00 -2.20
C LEU A 49 2.80 1.66 -3.68
N ALA A 50 3.96 1.20 -4.13
CA ALA A 50 4.19 0.82 -5.53
C ALA A 50 3.13 -0.15 -6.03
N ARG A 51 2.59 0.13 -7.22
CA ARG A 51 1.56 -0.67 -7.89
C ARG A 51 2.07 -1.13 -9.24
N ASN A 52 1.73 -2.37 -9.61
CA ASN A 52 2.22 -3.04 -10.82
C ASN A 52 3.75 -3.17 -10.86
N MET A 53 4.37 -3.38 -9.70
CA MET A 53 5.79 -3.70 -9.54
C MET A 53 5.89 -5.02 -8.79
N ASP A 54 5.56 -6.11 -9.49
CA ASP A 54 5.64 -7.50 -8.99
C ASP A 54 5.00 -7.71 -7.61
N ASN A 55 3.75 -7.22 -7.45
CA ASN A 55 3.00 -7.31 -6.20
C ASN A 55 3.80 -6.87 -4.95
N ALA A 56 4.50 -5.73 -5.06
CA ALA A 56 5.31 -5.16 -3.99
C ALA A 56 4.65 -5.28 -2.60
N CYS A 57 5.40 -5.82 -1.63
CA CYS A 57 4.96 -6.08 -0.25
C CYS A 57 3.75 -7.02 -0.10
N GLY A 58 3.38 -7.79 -1.13
CA GLY A 58 2.24 -8.70 -1.07
C GLY A 58 0.89 -7.98 -1.00
N ILE A 59 0.79 -6.72 -1.44
CA ILE A 59 -0.41 -5.88 -1.27
C ILE A 59 -1.69 -6.50 -1.82
N ALA A 60 -1.59 -7.37 -2.84
CA ALA A 60 -2.74 -8.06 -3.44
C ALA A 60 -2.93 -9.52 -2.95
N ASN A 61 -2.11 -10.02 -2.02
CA ASN A 61 -2.17 -11.42 -1.57
C ASN A 61 -3.39 -11.72 -0.68
N LEU A 62 -3.79 -10.79 0.18
CA LEU A 62 -4.89 -10.96 1.16
C LEU A 62 -5.93 -9.83 1.07
N ALA A 63 -6.23 -9.37 -0.14
CA ALA A 63 -7.24 -8.32 -0.37
C ALA A 63 -8.67 -8.86 -0.20
N SER A 64 -9.52 -8.14 0.53
CA SER A 64 -10.94 -8.46 0.70
C SER A 64 -11.78 -7.20 0.88
N PHE A 65 -13.10 -7.33 0.73
CA PHE A 65 -14.06 -6.27 1.01
C PHE A 65 -15.35 -6.90 1.59
N PRO A 66 -16.05 -6.22 2.51
CA PRO A 66 -17.31 -6.72 3.03
C PRO A 66 -18.41 -6.65 1.97
N LYS A 67 -19.27 -7.67 1.94
CA LYS A 67 -20.53 -7.65 1.18
C LYS A 67 -21.67 -7.60 2.19
N MET A 68 -22.52 -6.59 2.05
CA MET A 68 -23.70 -6.36 2.88
C MET A 68 -24.97 -6.87 2.18
#